data_AF-A0A1C0ZUR3-F1
#
_entry.id   AF-A0A1C0ZUR3-F1
#
_cell.length_a   1.000
_cell.length_b   1.000
_cell.length_c   1.000
_cell.angle_alpha   90.00
_cell.angle_beta   90.00
_cell.angle_gamma   90.00
#
_symmetry.space_group_name_H-M   'P 1'
#
loop_
_entity.id
_entity.type
_entity.pdbx_description
1 polymer ?
#
loop_
_entity_poly.entity_id
_entity_poly.type
_entity_poly.pdbx_seq_one_letter_code
_entity_poly.pdbx_strand_id
1 'polypeptide(L)' 'MMHKTVINGSISLDVKQLVDNLHLPESEILDMFSFTFDNNVLTPEEASRFIQFLRSELDKRTQ' A
#
# COMPACT_ATOMS: atom_id res chain seq x y z
N MET A 1 -19.56 -7.05 -7.73
CA MET A 1 -18.86 -8.26 -7.27
C MET A 1 -17.48 -7.83 -6.78
N MET A 2 -17.32 -7.55 -5.48
CA MET A 2 -15.98 -7.36 -4.92
C MET A 2 -15.31 -8.73 -4.90
N HIS A 3 -14.20 -8.88 -5.64
CA HIS A 3 -13.33 -10.03 -5.47
C HIS A 3 -12.82 -9.97 -4.03
N LYS A 4 -13.48 -10.74 -3.15
CA LYS A 4 -12.92 -11.11 -1.85
C LYS A 4 -11.61 -11.80 -2.18
N THR A 5 -10.50 -11.10 -2.01
CA THR A 5 -9.16 -11.66 -2.13
C THR A 5 -8.99 -12.66 -0.98
N VAL A 6 -9.52 -13.87 -1.20
CA VAL A 6 -9.22 -15.04 -0.39
C VAL A 6 -7.78 -15.38 -0.70
N ILE A 7 -6.85 -14.77 0.03
CA ILE A 7 -5.48 -15.24 0.05
C ILE A 7 -5.43 -16.47 0.94
N ASN A 8 -5.21 -17.60 0.29
CA ASN A 8 -5.10 -18.95 0.84
C ASN A 8 -3.79 -19.08 1.65
N GLY A 9 -3.61 -18.27 2.69
CA GLY A 9 -2.39 -18.16 3.50
C GLY A 9 -1.22 -17.42 2.82
N SER A 10 -1.34 -17.01 1.56
CA SER A 10 -0.27 -16.39 0.77
C SER A 10 -0.53 -14.92 0.47
N ILE A 11 0.35 -14.00 0.92
CA ILE A 11 0.28 -12.57 0.58
C ILE A 11 0.24 -12.39 -0.95
N SER A 12 -0.61 -11.48 -1.46
CA SER A 12 -0.67 -11.20 -2.89
C SER A 12 0.63 -10.55 -3.39
N LEU A 13 0.97 -10.76 -4.66
CA LEU A 13 2.20 -10.23 -5.25
C LEU A 13 2.28 -8.71 -5.12
N ASP A 14 1.18 -8.00 -5.39
CA ASP A 14 1.12 -6.53 -5.31
C ASP A 14 1.39 -6.03 -3.89
N VAL A 15 0.87 -6.72 -2.86
CA VAL A 15 1.12 -6.36 -1.46
C VAL A 15 2.56 -6.62 -1.09
N LYS A 16 3.15 -7.74 -1.54
CA LYS A 16 4.57 -8.01 -1.31
C LYS A 16 5.44 -6.93 -1.97
N GLN A 17 5.17 -6.60 -3.22
CA GLN A 17 5.90 -5.58 -3.96
C GLN A 17 5.76 -4.20 -3.30
N LEU A 18 4.58 -3.83 -2.81
CA LEU A 18 4.40 -2.59 -2.07
C LEU A 18 5.27 -2.57 -0.83
N VAL A 19 5.20 -3.61 0.01
CA VAL A 19 5.97 -3.69 1.27
C VAL A 19 7.48 -3.63 1.01
N ASP A 20 7.96 -4.35 -0.01
CA ASP A 20 9.38 -4.35 -0.39
C ASP A 20 9.88 -2.93 -0.81
N ASN A 21 8.99 -2.07 -1.32
CA ASN A 21 9.31 -0.72 -1.81
C ASN A 21 8.94 0.41 -0.85
N LEU A 22 8.38 0.15 0.33
CA LEU A 22 7.97 1.21 1.28
C LEU A 22 9.14 2.08 1.78
N HIS A 23 10.38 1.63 1.61
CA HIS A 23 11.59 2.38 1.94
C HIS A 23 11.96 3.47 0.91
N LEU A 24 11.39 3.44 -0.30
CA LEU A 24 11.65 4.41 -1.37
C LEU A 24 11.02 5.78 -1.08
N PRO A 25 11.43 6.88 -1.73
CA PRO A 25 10.72 8.15 -1.64
C PRO A 25 9.23 8.03 -2.01
N GLU A 26 8.36 8.84 -1.39
CA GLU A 26 6.91 8.78 -1.65
C GLU A 26 6.59 9.00 -3.13
N SER A 27 7.29 9.91 -3.81
CA SER A 27 7.11 10.16 -5.24
C SER A 27 7.34 8.91 -6.09
N GLU A 28 8.36 8.11 -5.78
CA GLU A 28 8.64 6.88 -6.52
C GLU A 28 7.57 5.81 -6.27
N ILE A 29 7.06 5.72 -5.04
CA ILE A 29 5.95 4.81 -4.73
C ILE A 29 4.68 5.23 -5.49
N LEU A 30 4.42 6.54 -5.59
CA LEU A 30 3.27 7.08 -6.32
C LEU A 30 3.40 6.91 -7.85
N ASP A 31 4.62 6.83 -8.39
CA ASP A 31 4.86 6.49 -9.80
C ASP A 31 4.64 4.99 -10.08
N MET A 32 4.85 4.13 -9.08
CA MET A 32 4.73 2.67 -9.20
C MET A 32 3.33 2.13 -8.88
N PHE A 33 2.58 2.79 -7.98
CA PHE A 33 1.35 2.27 -7.42
C PHE A 33 0.21 3.29 -7.50
N SER A 34 -1.00 2.80 -7.80
CA SER A 34 -2.25 3.53 -7.62
C SER A 34 -3.05 2.87 -6.51
N PHE A 35 -3.47 3.67 -5.52
CA PHE A 35 -4.27 3.19 -4.40
C PHE A 35 -5.74 3.51 -4.63
N THR A 36 -6.61 2.59 -4.24
CA THR A 36 -8.06 2.76 -4.35
C THR A 36 -8.76 2.52 -3.03
N PHE A 37 -9.77 3.33 -2.73
CA PHE A 37 -10.70 3.13 -1.62
C PHE A 37 -12.13 3.20 -2.15
N ASP A 38 -12.95 2.20 -1.82
CA ASP A 38 -14.32 2.06 -2.36
C ASP A 38 -14.42 2.19 -3.88
N ASN A 39 -13.46 1.59 -4.60
CA ASN A 39 -13.30 1.65 -6.06
C ASN A 39 -12.97 3.04 -6.64
N ASN A 40 -12.67 4.03 -5.80
CA ASN A 40 -12.19 5.34 -6.23
C ASN A 40 -10.67 5.41 -6.07
N VAL A 41 -9.97 5.93 -7.08
CA VAL A 41 -8.54 6.19 -6.98
C VAL A 41 -8.31 7.33 -6.00
N LEU A 42 -7.39 7.13 -5.05
CA LEU A 42 -7.01 8.16 -4.10
C LEU A 42 -6.32 9.31 -4.82
N THR A 43 -6.55 10.54 -4.36
CA THR A 43 -5.75 11.70 -4.77
C THR A 43 -4.29 11.52 -4.34
N PRO A 44 -3.32 12.23 -4.97
CA PRO A 44 -1.92 12.15 -4.57
C PRO A 44 -1.69 12.45 -3.07
N GLU A 45 -2.44 13.40 -2.51
CA GLU A 45 -2.38 13.75 -1.10
C GLU A 45 -2.89 12.62 -0.19
N GLU A 46 -4.00 11.99 -0.55
CA GLU A 46 -4.55 10.84 0.19
C GLU A 46 -3.63 9.63 0.11
N ALA A 47 -3.08 9.36 -1.07
CA ALA A 47 -2.13 8.28 -1.29
C ALA A 47 -0.83 8.48 -0.48
N SER A 48 -0.30 9.71 -0.45
CA SER A 48 0.86 10.07 0.38
C SER A 48 0.57 9.81 1.87
N ARG A 49 -0.57 10.30 2.40
CA ARG A 49 -0.98 10.04 3.79
C ARG A 49 -1.12 8.54 4.08
N PHE A 50 -1.63 7.78 3.12
CA PHE A 50 -1.74 6.33 3.26
C PHE A 50 -0.37 5.64 3.33
N ILE A 51 0.59 6.04 2.48
CA ILE A 51 1.98 5.52 2.54
C ILE A 51 2.62 5.83 3.89
N GLN A 52 2.48 7.06 4.40
CA GLN A 52 3.01 7.46 5.71
C GLN A 52 2.41 6.65 6.85
N PHE A 53 1.10 6.38 6.78
CA PHE A 53 0.43 5.51 7.72
C PHE A 53 1.03 4.09 7.69
N LEU A 54 1.20 3.49 6.51
CA LEU A 54 1.78 2.16 6.37
C LEU A 54 3.19 2.07 6.97
N ARG A 55 4.04 3.07 6.72
CA ARG A 55 5.38 3.15 7.32
C ARG A 55 5.33 3.18 8.84
N SER A 56 4.47 4.06 9.37
CA SER A 56 4.31 4.20 10.82
C SER A 56 3.84 2.89 11.47
N GLU A 57 2.93 2.16 10.82
CA GLU A 57 2.46 0.87 11.32
C GLU A 57 3.49 -0.24 11.23
N LEU A 58 4.39 -0.21 10.25
CA LEU A 58 5.51 -1.15 10.16
C LEU A 58 6.55 -0.88 11.25
N ASP A 59 6.95 0.37 11.43
CA ASP A 59 7.94 0.76 12.44
C ASP A 59 7.49 0.35 13.85
N LYS A 60 6.22 0.62 14.20
CA LYS A 60 5.62 0.22 15.50
C LYS A 60 5.68 -1.27 15.78
N ARG A 61 5.70 -2.13 14.75
CA ARG A 61 5.78 -3.59 14.91
C ARG A 61 7.21 -4.10 15.07
N THR A 62 8.20 -3.27 14.72
CA THR A 62 9.62 -3.59 14.86
C THR A 62 10.24 -3.07 16.16
N GLN A 63 9.48 -2.32 16.96
CA GLN A 63 9.79 -1.94 18.34
C GLN A 63 9.23 -2.95 19.34
#